data_AF-Q75MZ1-F1
#
_entry.id   AF-Q75MZ1-F1
#
_cell.length_a   1.000
_cell.length_b   1.000
_cell.length_c   1.000
_cell.angle_alpha   90.00
_cell.angle_beta   90.00
_cell.angle_gamma   90.00
#
_symmetry.space_group_name_H-M   'P 1'
#
loop_
_entity.id
_entity.type
_entity.pdbx_description
1 polymer ?
#
loop_
_entity_poly.entity_id
_entity_poly.type
_entity_poly.pdbx_seq_one_letter_code
_entity_poly.pdbx_strand_id
1 'polypeptide(L)'
;SKDCILEPLSLPESPGGTTTLEGSPSVPCIFCEEHFPVAEQDKLLKHMIIEHKIVIADVKLVADFQRYILYWRKRFTEQPITDFCSVIRINSTAPFEEQENYFLLCDVLPEDRILREELQKQRLREILEQQQQERNDTNFHGVCMFCNEEFLGNRSVILNHMAREHAFNIGLPDNIVNCNEFLCTLQKKLDNLQCLYCEKTFRDKNTLKDHMRKKQHRKINPKNREYDRFYVINYLVRLSFHNLKFDCSTANKIFLRTN
;
A
#
# COMPACT_ATOMS: atom_id res chain seq x y z
N SER A 1 20.83 23.67 -22.80
CA SER A 1 19.94 24.74 -22.32
C SER A 1 18.50 24.49 -22.72
N LYS A 2 17.73 23.98 -21.76
CA LYS A 2 16.29 24.22 -21.52
C LYS A 2 16.03 23.52 -20.19
N ASP A 3 16.27 24.25 -19.10
CA ASP A 3 15.87 23.81 -17.77
C ASP A 3 14.34 23.72 -17.79
N CYS A 4 13.81 22.49 -17.87
CA CYS A 4 12.39 22.22 -17.71
C CYS A 4 12.04 22.48 -16.25
N ILE A 5 11.71 23.72 -15.93
CA ILE A 5 11.01 24.06 -14.70
C ILE A 5 9.62 23.45 -14.85
N LEU A 6 9.46 22.22 -14.37
CA LEU A 6 8.15 21.57 -14.28
C LEU A 6 7.29 22.37 -13.30
N GLU A 7 6.09 22.71 -13.74
CA GLU A 7 5.11 23.44 -12.93
C GLU A 7 4.73 22.63 -11.67
N PRO A 8 4.49 23.27 -10.51
CA PRO A 8 4.15 22.54 -9.29
C PRO A 8 2.93 21.63 -9.46
N LEU A 9 3.09 20.34 -9.17
CA LEU A 9 2.00 19.36 -9.25
C LEU A 9 0.87 19.74 -8.30
N SER A 10 -0.31 20.01 -8.86
CA SER A 10 -1.54 20.19 -8.10
C SER A 10 -2.23 18.84 -7.94
N LEU A 11 -2.03 18.18 -6.80
CA LEU A 11 -2.72 16.93 -6.49
C LEU A 11 -4.21 17.20 -6.24
N PRO A 12 -5.12 16.36 -6.76
CA PRO A 12 -6.53 16.45 -6.42
C PRO A 12 -6.70 16.26 -4.90
N GLU A 13 -7.38 17.21 -4.25
CA GLU A 13 -7.74 17.11 -2.84
C GLU A 13 -8.66 15.90 -2.63
N SER A 14 -8.50 15.22 -1.50
CA SER A 14 -9.48 14.21 -1.06
C SER A 14 -10.83 14.91 -0.91
N PRO A 15 -11.98 14.30 -1.26
CA PRO A 15 -13.28 14.87 -0.94
C PRO A 15 -13.44 14.89 0.58
N GLY A 16 -12.99 15.95 1.22
CA GLY A 16 -13.29 16.29 2.60
C GLY A 16 -14.65 16.96 2.62
N GLY A 17 -15.71 16.16 2.69
CA GLY A 17 -17.07 16.66 2.75
C GLY A 17 -18.04 15.57 3.20
N THR A 18 -18.55 15.72 4.43
CA THR A 18 -19.56 14.87 5.04
C THR A 18 -20.77 14.69 4.10
N THR A 19 -20.92 13.51 3.52
CA THR A 19 -22.23 13.01 3.08
C THR A 19 -22.19 11.48 3.11
N THR A 20 -22.99 10.92 4.00
CA THR A 20 -23.32 9.51 4.08
C THR A 20 -23.72 8.94 2.72
N LEU A 21 -22.85 8.12 2.12
CA LEU A 21 -23.24 6.99 1.29
C LEU A 21 -22.15 5.93 1.43
N GLU A 22 -22.49 4.80 2.06
CA GLU A 22 -21.66 3.60 2.13
C GLU A 22 -21.51 2.99 0.73
N GLY A 23 -20.76 3.67 -0.14
CA GLY A 23 -20.22 3.10 -1.37
C GLY A 23 -18.83 2.57 -1.07
N SER A 24 -18.55 1.32 -1.43
CA SER A 24 -17.16 0.84 -1.51
C SER A 24 -16.35 1.83 -2.37
N PRO A 25 -15.16 2.28 -1.92
CA PRO A 25 -14.39 3.25 -2.67
C PRO A 25 -14.10 2.70 -4.08
N SER A 26 -14.39 3.50 -5.10
CA SER A 26 -14.23 3.14 -6.51
C SER A 26 -13.25 4.07 -7.22
N VAL A 27 -12.46 3.48 -8.11
CA VAL A 27 -11.47 4.13 -8.97
C VAL A 27 -12.05 4.21 -10.37
N PRO A 28 -12.14 5.42 -10.97
CA PRO A 28 -12.50 5.52 -12.38
C PRO A 28 -11.36 5.04 -13.28
N CYS A 29 -11.67 4.64 -14.50
CA CYS A 29 -10.67 4.51 -15.55
C CYS A 29 -10.08 5.89 -15.92
N ILE A 30 -8.82 5.90 -16.37
CA ILE A 30 -8.12 7.11 -16.82
C ILE A 30 -8.81 7.73 -18.05
N PHE A 31 -9.38 6.93 -18.95
CA PHE A 31 -9.87 7.40 -20.25
C PHE A 31 -11.38 7.35 -20.43
N CYS A 32 -12.08 6.50 -19.68
CA CYS A 32 -13.52 6.28 -19.86
C CYS A 32 -14.30 6.49 -18.55
N GLU A 33 -15.62 6.28 -18.62
CA GLU A 33 -16.53 6.45 -17.48
C GLU A 33 -16.70 5.18 -16.63
N GLU A 34 -15.98 4.10 -16.95
CA GLU A 34 -16.02 2.88 -16.13
C GLU A 34 -15.37 3.12 -14.76
N HIS A 35 -15.99 2.55 -13.72
CA HIS A 35 -15.52 2.62 -12.35
C HIS A 35 -15.35 1.21 -11.79
N PHE A 36 -14.29 1.01 -11.05
CA PHE A 36 -13.93 -0.28 -10.48
C PHE A 36 -13.73 -0.14 -8.97
N PRO A 37 -14.19 -1.09 -8.15
CA PRO A 37 -13.89 -1.08 -6.72
C PRO A 37 -12.37 -1.08 -6.47
N VAL A 38 -11.88 -0.35 -5.46
CA VAL A 38 -10.45 -0.32 -5.10
C VAL A 38 -9.91 -1.74 -4.82
N ALA A 39 -10.74 -2.61 -4.23
CA ALA A 39 -10.39 -4.01 -3.98
C ALA A 39 -10.14 -4.83 -5.26
N GLU A 40 -10.65 -4.37 -6.42
CA GLU A 40 -10.55 -5.03 -7.71
C GLU A 40 -9.61 -4.28 -8.66
N GLN A 41 -8.54 -3.69 -8.12
CA GLN A 41 -7.51 -2.95 -8.87
C GLN A 41 -7.01 -3.71 -10.12
N ASP A 42 -6.85 -5.03 -10.03
CA ASP A 42 -6.41 -5.86 -11.16
C ASP A 42 -7.39 -5.85 -12.34
N LYS A 43 -8.70 -5.69 -12.09
CA LYS A 43 -9.70 -5.58 -13.16
C LYS A 43 -9.58 -4.26 -13.90
N LEU A 44 -9.38 -3.16 -13.17
CA LEU A 44 -9.14 -1.85 -13.78
C LEU A 44 -7.85 -1.86 -14.62
N LEU A 45 -6.76 -2.41 -14.09
CA LEU A 45 -5.50 -2.51 -14.85
C LEU A 45 -5.67 -3.34 -16.14
N LYS A 46 -6.42 -4.45 -16.08
CA LYS A 46 -6.74 -5.24 -17.28
C LYS A 46 -7.56 -4.46 -18.30
N HIS A 47 -8.61 -3.77 -17.85
CA HIS A 47 -9.42 -2.90 -18.71
C HIS A 47 -8.55 -1.84 -19.42
N MET A 48 -7.69 -1.16 -18.66
CA MET A 48 -6.77 -0.16 -19.18
C MET A 48 -5.80 -0.70 -20.26
N ILE A 49 -5.30 -1.92 -20.06
CA ILE A 49 -4.39 -2.57 -21.01
C ILE A 49 -5.12 -3.00 -22.30
N ILE A 50 -6.33 -3.53 -22.19
CA ILE A 50 -7.08 -4.09 -23.33
C ILE A 50 -7.74 -2.99 -24.15
N GLU A 51 -8.52 -2.12 -23.49
CA GLU A 51 -9.37 -1.11 -24.15
C GLU A 51 -8.59 0.16 -24.51
N HIS A 52 -7.61 0.54 -23.69
CA HIS A 52 -6.90 1.82 -23.81
C HIS A 52 -5.41 1.67 -24.10
N LYS A 53 -4.90 0.43 -24.19
CA LYS A 53 -3.49 0.11 -24.48
C LYS A 53 -2.50 0.83 -23.55
N ILE A 54 -2.92 1.19 -22.34
CA ILE A 54 -2.06 1.84 -21.34
C ILE A 54 -1.59 0.83 -20.29
N VAL A 55 -0.31 0.92 -19.94
CA VAL A 55 0.34 0.08 -18.95
C VAL A 55 0.97 0.98 -17.90
N ILE A 56 0.73 0.70 -16.61
CA ILE A 56 1.41 1.36 -15.50
C ILE A 56 2.47 0.40 -14.95
N ALA A 57 3.74 0.79 -15.00
CA ALA A 57 4.84 0.01 -14.44
C ALA A 57 4.81 0.02 -12.91
N ASP A 58 5.21 -1.12 -12.32
CA ASP A 58 5.44 -1.27 -10.88
C ASP A 58 4.30 -0.70 -10.01
N VAL A 59 3.04 -0.99 -10.37
CA VAL A 59 1.85 -0.42 -9.70
C VAL A 59 1.85 -0.63 -8.18
N LYS A 60 2.42 -1.75 -7.72
CA LYS A 60 2.63 -2.07 -6.30
C LYS A 60 3.46 -1.04 -5.51
N LEU A 61 4.21 -0.18 -6.20
CA LEU A 61 5.03 0.88 -5.61
C LEU A 61 4.30 2.23 -5.55
N VAL A 62 3.12 2.35 -6.19
CA VAL A 62 2.30 3.56 -6.11
C VAL A 62 1.66 3.62 -4.71
N ALA A 63 1.97 4.69 -3.97
CA ALA A 63 1.57 4.82 -2.57
C ALA A 63 0.04 4.94 -2.39
N ASP A 64 -0.61 5.67 -3.31
CA ASP A 64 -2.05 5.90 -3.37
C ASP A 64 -2.48 5.79 -4.84
N PHE A 65 -3.04 4.63 -5.19
CA PHE A 65 -3.43 4.35 -6.57
C PHE A 65 -4.65 5.17 -7.01
N GLN A 66 -5.58 5.50 -6.12
CA GLN A 66 -6.74 6.31 -6.45
C GLN A 66 -6.31 7.72 -6.87
N ARG A 67 -5.52 8.40 -6.02
CA ARG A 67 -5.04 9.76 -6.31
C ARG A 67 -4.15 9.79 -7.56
N TYR A 68 -3.34 8.75 -7.77
CA TYR A 68 -2.54 8.57 -8.97
C TYR A 68 -3.38 8.53 -10.25
N ILE A 69 -4.45 7.71 -10.27
CA ILE A 69 -5.34 7.59 -11.41
C ILE A 69 -6.12 8.88 -11.67
N LEU A 70 -6.64 9.52 -10.63
CA LEU A 70 -7.36 10.79 -10.75
C LEU A 70 -6.48 11.91 -11.32
N TYR A 71 -5.21 11.96 -10.89
CA TYR A 71 -4.24 12.91 -11.43
C TYR A 71 -4.01 12.68 -12.93
N TRP A 72 -3.70 11.45 -13.35
CA TRP A 72 -3.45 11.14 -14.76
C TRP A 72 -4.68 11.30 -15.64
N ARG A 73 -5.87 10.97 -15.11
CA ARG A 73 -7.16 11.21 -15.77
C ARG A 73 -7.31 12.69 -16.12
N LYS A 74 -7.05 13.60 -15.18
CA LYS A 74 -7.07 15.03 -15.45
C LYS A 74 -5.96 15.43 -16.43
N ARG A 75 -4.73 14.99 -16.17
CA ARG A 75 -3.55 15.41 -16.95
C ARG A 75 -3.64 15.05 -18.44
N PHE A 76 -4.19 13.89 -18.78
CA PHE A 76 -4.39 13.46 -20.17
C PHE A 76 -5.55 14.16 -20.89
N THR A 77 -6.43 14.86 -20.17
CA THR A 77 -7.39 15.76 -20.83
C THR A 77 -6.75 17.08 -21.27
N GLU A 78 -5.63 17.46 -20.65
CA GLU A 78 -4.96 18.74 -20.91
C GLU A 78 -3.90 18.64 -22.02
N GLN A 79 -3.16 17.53 -22.06
CA GLN A 79 -2.06 17.31 -23.01
C GLN A 79 -2.06 15.85 -23.52
N PRO A 80 -1.55 15.60 -24.74
CA PRO A 80 -1.57 14.27 -25.32
C PRO A 80 -0.71 13.28 -24.52
N ILE A 81 -1.18 12.04 -24.42
CA ILE A 81 -0.54 10.97 -23.66
C ILE A 81 0.92 10.70 -24.07
N THR A 82 1.27 10.97 -25.32
CA THR A 82 2.63 10.79 -25.88
C THR A 82 3.68 11.66 -25.21
N ASP A 83 3.29 12.75 -24.57
CA ASP A 83 4.21 13.66 -23.88
C ASP A 83 4.65 13.08 -22.51
N PHE A 84 3.88 12.13 -21.98
CA PHE A 84 4.06 11.58 -20.63
C PHE A 84 4.33 10.09 -20.60
N CYS A 85 4.05 9.38 -21.69
CA CYS A 85 4.17 7.93 -21.77
C CYS A 85 5.25 7.53 -22.78
N SER A 86 6.01 6.49 -22.44
CA SER A 86 6.84 5.82 -23.43
C SER A 86 5.98 4.97 -24.36
N VAL A 87 6.23 5.03 -25.67
CA VAL A 87 5.47 4.23 -26.66
C VAL A 87 6.19 2.91 -26.91
N ILE A 88 5.53 1.80 -26.58
CA ILE A 88 5.97 0.44 -26.89
C ILE A 88 5.24 0.00 -28.15
N ARG A 89 5.99 -0.30 -29.21
CA ARG A 89 5.44 -0.83 -30.46
C ARG A 89 5.52 -2.34 -30.46
N ILE A 90 4.38 -3.01 -30.59
CA ILE A 90 4.31 -4.47 -30.75
C ILE A 90 4.10 -4.77 -32.24
N ASN A 91 4.61 -5.91 -32.70
CA ASN A 91 4.56 -6.33 -34.11
C ASN A 91 5.29 -5.38 -35.06
N SER A 92 6.43 -4.83 -34.64
CA SER A 92 7.24 -3.87 -35.42
C SER A 92 7.72 -4.38 -36.79
N THR A 93 7.67 -5.70 -37.02
CA THR A 93 7.98 -6.36 -38.30
C THR A 93 6.76 -6.71 -39.15
N ALA A 94 5.55 -6.50 -38.65
CA ALA A 94 4.30 -6.74 -39.36
C ALA A 94 3.89 -5.53 -40.23
N PRO A 95 2.97 -5.72 -41.21
CA PRO A 95 2.39 -4.61 -41.98
C PRO A 95 1.88 -3.50 -41.04
N PHE A 96 1.95 -2.25 -41.50
CA PHE A 96 1.62 -1.07 -40.67
C PHE A 96 0.22 -1.14 -40.04
N GLU A 97 -0.71 -1.84 -40.69
CA GLU A 97 -2.10 -2.04 -40.24
C GLU A 97 -2.22 -2.97 -39.02
N GLU A 98 -1.19 -3.76 -38.69
CA GLU A 98 -1.17 -4.70 -37.55
C GLU A 98 -0.26 -4.24 -36.41
N GLN A 99 0.34 -3.04 -36.54
CA GLN A 99 1.19 -2.46 -35.50
C GLN A 99 0.34 -1.81 -34.42
N GLU A 100 0.42 -2.36 -33.20
CA GLU A 100 -0.25 -1.79 -32.04
C GLU A 100 0.74 -1.00 -31.16
N ASN A 101 0.32 0.21 -30.76
CA ASN A 101 1.07 1.05 -29.85
C ASN A 101 0.49 0.92 -28.43
N TYR A 102 1.35 0.57 -27.50
CA TYR A 102 1.07 0.60 -26.06
C TYR A 102 1.75 1.79 -25.41
N PHE A 103 1.07 2.43 -24.46
CA PHE A 103 1.57 3.59 -23.73
C PHE A 103 1.98 3.18 -22.32
N LEU A 104 3.25 3.37 -21.97
CA LEU A 104 3.81 2.99 -20.67
C LEU A 104 4.02 4.22 -19.78
N LEU A 105 3.35 4.23 -18.62
CA LEU A 105 3.65 5.10 -17.49
C LEU A 105 4.64 4.42 -16.56
N CYS A 106 5.75 5.07 -16.25
CA CYS A 106 6.84 4.50 -15.45
C CYS A 106 7.60 5.59 -14.68
N ASP A 107 8.19 5.21 -13.54
CA ASP A 107 9.02 6.05 -12.67
C ASP A 107 10.30 6.63 -13.30
N VAL A 108 10.66 6.20 -14.52
CA VAL A 108 11.73 6.83 -15.32
C VAL A 108 11.26 8.16 -15.93
N LEU A 109 9.95 8.33 -16.12
CA LEU A 109 9.35 9.52 -16.71
C LEU A 109 9.28 10.64 -15.65
N PRO A 110 9.73 11.87 -15.95
CA PRO A 110 9.91 12.91 -14.94
C PRO A 110 8.65 13.21 -14.13
N GLU A 111 7.50 13.39 -14.79
CA GLU A 111 6.24 13.76 -14.14
C GLU A 111 5.66 12.58 -13.33
N ASP A 112 5.73 11.36 -13.87
CA ASP A 112 5.31 10.14 -13.15
C ASP A 112 6.15 9.90 -11.90
N ARG A 113 7.47 10.14 -11.99
CA ARG A 113 8.40 10.03 -10.86
C ARG A 113 8.04 11.00 -9.74
N ILE A 114 7.86 12.29 -10.08
CA ILE A 114 7.53 13.33 -9.11
C ILE A 114 6.17 13.04 -8.47
N LEU A 115 5.18 12.63 -9.26
CA LEU A 115 3.86 12.25 -8.75
C LEU A 115 3.96 11.11 -7.73
N ARG A 116 4.68 10.02 -8.05
CA ARG A 116 4.88 8.89 -7.13
C ARG A 116 5.58 9.32 -5.85
N GLU A 117 6.61 10.16 -5.95
CA GLU A 117 7.33 10.70 -4.79
C GLU A 117 6.42 11.55 -3.90
N GLU A 118 5.60 12.42 -4.48
CA GLU A 118 4.68 13.28 -3.71
C GLU A 118 3.58 12.47 -3.03
N LEU A 119 2.98 11.49 -3.71
CA LEU A 119 2.01 10.58 -3.09
C LEU A 119 2.64 9.77 -1.94
N GLN A 120 3.89 9.33 -2.11
CA GLN A 120 4.61 8.62 -1.07
C GLN A 120 4.94 9.53 0.13
N LYS A 121 5.36 10.78 -0.10
CA LYS A 121 5.60 11.77 0.96
C LYS A 121 4.32 12.11 1.70
N GLN A 122 3.20 12.30 0.98
CA GLN A 122 1.91 12.58 1.57
C GLN A 122 1.47 11.44 2.49
N ARG A 123 1.53 10.20 2.00
CA ARG A 123 1.23 9.01 2.82
C ARG A 123 2.13 8.91 4.05
N LEU A 124 3.42 9.23 3.94
CA LEU A 124 4.30 9.25 5.10
C LEU A 124 3.85 10.31 6.13
N ARG A 125 3.53 11.54 5.69
CA ARG A 125 3.06 12.61 6.58
C ARG A 125 1.83 12.17 7.36
N GLU A 126 0.82 11.64 6.67
CA GLU A 126 -0.42 11.12 7.28
C GLU A 126 -0.11 10.05 8.35
N ILE A 127 0.81 9.11 8.07
CA ILE A 127 1.21 8.06 9.02
C ILE A 127 1.96 8.60 10.23
N LEU A 128 2.85 9.59 10.04
CA LEU A 128 3.59 10.21 11.15
C LEU A 128 2.67 11.04 12.05
N GLU A 129 1.71 11.76 11.46
CA GLU A 129 0.67 12.49 12.20
C GLU A 129 -0.18 11.53 13.04
N GLN A 130 -0.66 10.43 12.44
CA GLN A 130 -1.39 9.38 13.16
C GLN A 130 -0.56 8.77 14.29
N GLN A 131 0.72 8.46 14.04
CA GLN A 131 1.63 7.94 15.08
C GLN A 131 1.77 8.93 16.24
N GLN A 132 1.93 10.22 15.95
CA GLN A 132 2.06 11.26 16.97
C GLN A 132 0.77 11.43 17.78
N GLN A 133 -0.40 11.38 17.12
CA GLN A 133 -1.70 11.39 17.79
C GLN A 133 -1.81 10.20 18.75
N GLU A 134 -1.50 8.99 18.30
CA GLU A 134 -1.56 7.77 19.13
C GLU A 134 -0.55 7.75 20.29
N ARG A 135 0.56 8.50 20.18
CA ARG A 135 1.51 8.67 21.29
C ARG A 135 0.95 9.60 22.37
N ASN A 136 0.23 10.64 21.95
CA ASN A 136 -0.36 11.63 22.85
C ASN A 136 -1.72 11.18 23.40
N ASP A 137 -2.34 10.16 22.80
CA ASP A 137 -3.64 9.64 23.23
C ASP A 137 -3.56 8.97 24.61
N THR A 138 -4.40 9.45 25.52
CA THR A 138 -4.59 8.93 26.87
C THR A 138 -5.97 8.32 27.08
N ASN A 139 -6.80 8.24 26.04
CA ASN A 139 -8.14 7.67 26.07
C ASN A 139 -8.19 6.27 25.47
N PHE A 140 -7.04 5.62 25.30
CA PHE A 140 -6.98 4.24 24.83
C PHE A 140 -7.64 3.33 25.86
N HIS A 141 -8.49 2.43 25.36
CA HIS A 141 -9.07 1.34 26.11
C HIS A 141 -8.88 0.04 25.33
N GLY A 142 -8.34 -0.99 25.98
CA GLY A 142 -8.13 -2.29 25.35
C GLY A 142 -7.93 -3.40 26.37
N VAL A 143 -8.26 -4.63 25.95
CA VAL A 143 -8.15 -5.82 26.78
C VAL A 143 -7.01 -6.70 26.26
N CYS A 144 -6.18 -7.21 27.16
CA CYS A 144 -5.10 -8.11 26.78
C CYS A 144 -5.64 -9.45 26.26
N MET A 145 -5.28 -9.79 25.01
CA MET A 145 -5.72 -11.01 24.33
C MET A 145 -5.27 -12.34 25.00
N PHE A 146 -4.36 -12.28 25.97
CA PHE A 146 -3.79 -13.46 26.64
C PHE A 146 -4.32 -13.68 28.06
N CYS A 147 -4.50 -12.63 28.87
CA CYS A 147 -4.94 -12.70 30.27
C CYS A 147 -6.29 -12.02 30.57
N ASN A 148 -6.92 -11.36 29.59
CA ASN A 148 -8.17 -10.60 29.76
C ASN A 148 -8.10 -9.41 30.75
N GLU A 149 -6.89 -8.95 31.11
CA GLU A 149 -6.75 -7.71 31.88
C GLU A 149 -7.09 -6.49 31.01
N GLU A 150 -7.81 -5.54 31.60
CA GLU A 150 -8.20 -4.29 30.95
C GLU A 150 -7.15 -3.20 31.18
N PHE A 151 -6.87 -2.43 30.12
CA PHE A 151 -5.91 -1.33 30.13
C PHE A 151 -6.60 -0.05 29.69
N LEU A 152 -6.36 1.01 30.45
CA LEU A 152 -6.80 2.38 30.20
C LEU A 152 -5.59 3.30 30.11
N GLY A 153 -5.70 4.41 29.39
CA GLY A 153 -4.65 5.42 29.30
C GLY A 153 -3.97 5.41 27.95
N ASN A 154 -2.67 5.14 27.90
CA ASN A 154 -1.91 5.11 26.66
C ASN A 154 -1.72 3.68 26.16
N ARG A 155 -1.75 3.48 24.84
CA ARG A 155 -1.52 2.18 24.19
C ARG A 155 -0.20 1.49 24.57
N SER A 156 0.82 2.25 24.97
CA SER A 156 2.10 1.68 25.41
C SER A 156 1.95 0.77 26.62
N VAL A 157 0.95 1.00 27.48
CA VAL A 157 0.73 0.20 28.69
C VAL A 157 0.38 -1.24 28.33
N ILE A 158 -0.60 -1.47 27.44
CA ILE A 158 -0.99 -2.82 27.02
C ILE A 158 0.13 -3.51 26.23
N LEU A 159 0.84 -2.79 25.36
CA LEU A 159 1.93 -3.35 24.57
C LEU A 159 3.10 -3.78 25.46
N ASN A 160 3.45 -2.97 26.45
CA ASN A 160 4.49 -3.30 27.43
C ASN A 160 4.08 -4.46 28.33
N HIS A 161 2.81 -4.53 28.75
CA HIS A 161 2.27 -5.68 29.48
C HIS A 161 2.40 -6.97 28.66
N MET A 162 1.99 -6.95 27.38
CA MET A 162 2.11 -8.11 26.49
C MET A 162 3.57 -8.57 26.35
N ALA A 163 4.51 -7.63 26.26
CA ALA A 163 5.93 -7.94 26.17
C ALA A 163 6.49 -8.52 27.47
N ARG A 164 6.08 -8.02 28.65
CA ARG A 164 6.63 -8.42 29.95
C ARG A 164 6.00 -9.69 30.50
N GLU A 165 4.67 -9.72 30.59
CA GLU A 165 3.93 -10.81 31.24
C GLU A 165 3.74 -12.01 30.30
N HIS A 166 3.58 -11.74 29.00
CA HIS A 166 3.32 -12.79 28.01
C HIS A 166 4.52 -13.11 27.13
N ALA A 167 5.66 -12.43 27.32
CA ALA A 167 6.81 -12.49 26.41
C ALA A 167 6.42 -12.35 24.93
N PHE A 168 5.33 -11.60 24.66
CA PHE A 168 4.81 -11.36 23.33
C PHE A 168 5.26 -10.00 22.84
N ASN A 169 6.33 -9.99 22.04
CA ASN A 169 6.95 -8.76 21.55
C ASN A 169 6.58 -8.54 20.07
N ILE A 170 5.87 -7.45 19.79
CA ILE A 170 5.49 -6.99 18.46
C ILE A 170 6.19 -5.69 18.06
N GLY A 171 7.22 -5.28 18.80
CA GLY A 171 7.97 -4.05 18.57
C GLY A 171 7.69 -2.99 19.63
N LEU A 172 8.46 -1.90 19.55
CA LEU A 172 8.29 -0.75 20.45
C LEU A 172 6.95 -0.06 20.18
N PRO A 173 6.20 0.36 21.21
CA PRO A 173 4.96 1.12 21.05
C PRO A 173 5.14 2.29 20.08
N ASP A 174 6.24 3.01 20.23
CA ASP A 174 6.58 4.17 19.42
C ASP A 174 6.69 3.88 17.92
N ASN A 175 7.01 2.65 17.51
CA ASN A 175 7.18 2.30 16.10
C ASN A 175 5.91 1.70 15.46
N ILE A 176 4.87 1.50 16.27
CA ILE A 176 3.58 0.98 15.84
C ILE A 176 2.64 2.15 15.53
N VAL A 177 1.86 2.02 14.45
CA VAL A 177 0.78 2.93 14.04
C VAL A 177 -0.51 2.13 13.83
N ASN A 178 -1.67 2.76 13.97
CA ASN A 178 -2.99 2.12 13.92
C ASN A 178 -3.10 1.01 14.97
N CYS A 179 -2.66 1.28 16.20
CA CYS A 179 -2.52 0.25 17.24
C CYS A 179 -3.83 -0.51 17.53
N ASN A 180 -4.96 0.19 17.54
CA ASN A 180 -6.28 -0.44 17.74
C ASN A 180 -6.60 -1.46 16.64
N GLU A 181 -6.37 -1.08 15.39
CA GLU A 181 -6.59 -1.95 14.24
C GLU A 181 -5.62 -3.13 14.24
N PHE A 182 -4.37 -2.91 14.65
CA PHE A 182 -3.37 -3.96 14.78
C PHE A 182 -3.79 -5.00 15.83
N LEU A 183 -4.15 -4.56 17.04
CA LEU A 183 -4.62 -5.45 18.11
C LEU A 183 -5.90 -6.19 17.70
N CYS A 184 -6.85 -5.52 17.04
CA CYS A 184 -8.05 -6.15 16.50
C CYS A 184 -7.72 -7.23 15.45
N THR A 185 -6.75 -6.98 14.58
CA THR A 185 -6.29 -7.94 13.56
C THR A 185 -5.68 -9.18 14.21
N LEU A 186 -4.86 -9.00 15.25
CA LEU A 186 -4.27 -10.11 16.00
C LEU A 186 -5.34 -10.90 16.76
N GLN A 187 -6.27 -10.20 17.41
CA GLN A 187 -7.39 -10.82 18.13
C GLN A 187 -8.24 -11.67 17.18
N LYS A 188 -8.62 -11.15 16.01
CA LYS A 188 -9.38 -11.90 14.99
C LYS A 188 -8.67 -13.19 14.57
N LYS A 189 -7.34 -13.18 14.41
CA LYS A 189 -6.59 -14.40 14.09
C LYS A 189 -6.62 -15.40 15.24
N LEU A 190 -6.53 -14.95 16.50
CA LEU A 190 -6.67 -15.83 17.66
C LEU A 190 -8.09 -16.40 17.80
N ASP A 191 -9.12 -15.61 17.51
CA ASP A 191 -10.52 -16.04 17.54
C ASP A 191 -10.81 -17.07 16.44
N ASN A 192 -10.16 -16.93 15.28
CA ASN A 192 -10.15 -17.93 14.21
C ASN A 192 -9.25 -19.14 14.51
N LEU A 193 -8.78 -19.29 15.75
CA LEU A 193 -7.93 -20.37 16.21
C LEU A 193 -6.61 -20.48 15.42
N GLN A 194 -6.11 -19.36 14.88
CA GLN A 194 -4.91 -19.29 14.08
C GLN A 194 -3.70 -18.82 14.91
N CYS A 195 -2.58 -19.52 14.80
CA CYS A 195 -1.34 -19.09 15.44
C CYS A 195 -0.72 -17.89 14.72
N LEU A 196 -0.40 -16.83 15.46
CA LEU A 196 0.16 -15.58 14.94
C LEU A 196 1.55 -15.73 14.29
N TYR A 197 2.30 -16.79 14.63
CA TYR A 197 3.65 -17.03 14.10
C TYR A 197 3.68 -18.02 12.92
N CYS A 198 3.10 -19.21 13.11
CA CYS A 198 3.18 -20.28 12.11
C CYS A 198 1.95 -20.34 11.21
N GLU A 199 0.93 -19.52 11.47
CA GLU A 199 -0.31 -19.38 10.70
C GLU A 199 -1.17 -20.64 10.57
N LYS A 200 -0.81 -21.70 11.30
CA LYS A 200 -1.62 -22.92 11.41
C LYS A 200 -2.89 -22.63 12.19
N THR A 201 -3.99 -23.22 11.75
CA THR A 201 -5.27 -23.23 12.46
C THR A 201 -5.38 -24.45 13.36
N PHE A 202 -6.09 -24.30 14.47
CA PHE A 202 -6.27 -25.31 15.50
C PHE A 202 -7.74 -25.58 15.74
N ARG A 203 -8.05 -26.73 16.33
CA ARG A 203 -9.43 -27.16 16.56
C ARG A 203 -10.11 -26.42 17.73
N ASP A 204 -9.34 -25.95 18.70
CA ASP A 204 -9.86 -25.30 19.91
C ASP A 204 -8.85 -24.32 20.54
N LYS A 205 -9.34 -23.39 21.38
CA LYS A 205 -8.51 -22.34 22.00
C LYS A 205 -7.42 -22.89 22.94
N ASN A 206 -7.67 -24.03 23.60
CA ASN A 206 -6.72 -24.62 24.52
C ASN A 206 -5.54 -25.22 23.76
N THR A 207 -5.79 -25.94 22.66
CA THR A 207 -4.74 -26.49 21.80
C THR A 207 -3.91 -25.41 21.14
N LEU A 208 -4.50 -24.28 20.72
CA LEU A 208 -3.76 -23.12 20.23
C LEU A 208 -2.85 -22.53 21.31
N LYS A 209 -3.38 -22.26 22.51
CA LYS A 209 -2.60 -21.72 23.64
C LYS A 209 -1.44 -22.64 24.01
N ASP A 210 -1.69 -23.95 24.11
CA ASP A 210 -0.67 -24.95 24.38
C ASP A 210 0.38 -25.01 23.28
N HIS A 211 -0.04 -24.93 22.01
CA HIS A 211 0.88 -24.87 20.89
C HIS A 211 1.79 -23.65 20.98
N MET A 212 1.22 -22.46 21.18
CA MET A 212 1.98 -21.21 21.29
C MET A 212 2.96 -21.24 22.46
N ARG A 213 2.56 -21.82 23.60
CA ARG A 213 3.42 -21.98 24.78
C ARG A 213 4.55 -22.98 24.53
N LYS A 214 4.25 -24.20 24.07
CA LYS A 214 5.23 -25.29 23.88
C LYS A 214 6.22 -25.00 22.76
N LYS A 215 5.78 -24.37 21.67
CA LYS A 215 6.62 -24.01 20.52
C LYS A 215 7.21 -22.60 20.64
N GLN A 216 6.93 -21.88 21.72
CA GLN A 216 7.39 -20.50 21.93
C GLN A 216 7.03 -19.56 20.77
N HIS A 217 5.84 -19.74 20.19
CA HIS A 217 5.31 -18.87 19.14
C HIS A 217 4.69 -17.60 19.74
N ARG A 218 5.50 -16.85 20.50
CA ARG A 218 5.11 -15.61 21.18
C ARG A 218 5.50 -14.38 20.37
N LYS A 219 5.40 -14.47 19.04
CA LYS A 219 5.72 -13.40 18.10
C LYS A 219 4.84 -13.53 16.87
N ILE A 220 4.76 -12.49 16.06
CA ILE A 220 4.07 -12.53 14.77
C ILE A 220 4.98 -13.13 13.69
N ASN A 221 4.38 -13.66 12.63
CA ASN A 221 5.10 -14.16 11.47
C ASN A 221 5.86 -13.02 10.77
N PRO A 222 7.21 -13.00 10.75
CA PRO A 222 7.98 -11.93 10.11
C PRO A 222 7.86 -11.93 8.58
N LYS A 223 7.37 -13.02 7.98
CA LYS A 223 7.17 -13.11 6.52
C LYS A 223 5.81 -12.59 6.07
N ASN A 224 4.88 -12.37 7.01
CA ASN A 224 3.55 -11.90 6.67
C ASN A 224 3.54 -10.38 6.52
N ARG A 225 3.42 -9.93 5.27
CA ARG A 225 3.44 -8.52 4.89
C ARG A 225 2.16 -7.76 5.22
N GLU A 226 1.08 -8.45 5.63
CA GLU A 226 -0.15 -7.79 6.09
C GLU A 226 0.12 -6.89 7.30
N TYR A 227 1.11 -7.25 8.12
CA TYR A 227 1.51 -6.47 9.29
C TYR A 227 2.40 -5.29 8.95
N ASP A 228 3.01 -5.25 7.74
CA ASP A 228 3.95 -4.19 7.37
C ASP A 228 3.33 -2.80 7.53
N ARG A 229 2.02 -2.68 7.31
CA ARG A 229 1.26 -1.43 7.40
C ARG A 229 1.17 -0.85 8.82
N PHE A 230 1.42 -1.65 9.86
CA PHE A 230 1.37 -1.19 11.25
C PHE A 230 2.73 -0.70 11.76
N TYR A 231 3.79 -0.79 10.94
CA TYR A 231 5.14 -0.41 11.33
C TYR A 231 5.62 0.81 10.56
N VAL A 232 5.90 1.90 11.27
CA VAL A 232 6.29 3.18 10.65
C VAL A 232 7.57 3.07 9.81
N ILE A 233 8.51 2.21 10.20
CA ILE A 233 9.75 1.97 9.45
C ILE A 233 9.50 1.53 8.00
N ASN A 234 8.41 0.79 7.74
CA ASN A 234 8.09 0.31 6.40
C ASN A 234 7.61 1.41 5.45
N TYR A 235 7.20 2.57 5.99
CA TYR A 235 6.84 3.75 5.22
C TYR A 235 8.08 4.61 4.89
N LEU A 236 9.04 4.67 5.83
CA LEU A 236 10.33 5.34 5.66
C LEU A 236 11.21 4.63 4.63
N VAL A 237 11.32 3.31 4.72
CA VAL A 237 12.16 2.50 3.84
C VAL A 237 11.68 2.57 2.38
N ARG A 238 10.35 2.66 2.14
CA ARG A 238 9.81 2.81 0.78
C ARG A 238 10.18 4.13 0.12
N LEU A 239 10.38 5.21 0.88
CA LEU A 239 10.93 6.47 0.35
C LEU A 239 12.40 6.29 -0.05
N SER A 240 13.19 5.61 0.77
CA SER A 240 14.62 5.36 0.47
C SER A 240 14.81 4.48 -0.77
N PHE A 241 14.00 3.44 -0.95
CA PHE A 241 14.10 2.58 -2.14
C PHE A 241 13.70 3.29 -3.45
N HIS A 242 12.76 4.25 -3.40
CA HIS A 242 12.45 5.07 -4.57
C HIS A 242 13.64 5.96 -4.97
N ASN A 243 14.34 6.54 -3.98
CA ASN A 243 15.54 7.34 -4.22
C ASN A 243 16.75 6.50 -4.69
N LEU A 244 16.79 5.20 -4.39
CA LEU A 244 17.88 4.29 -4.77
C LEU A 244 17.66 3.59 -6.14
N LYS A 245 16.49 3.71 -6.76
CA LYS A 245 16.20 3.17 -8.10
C LYS A 245 16.72 4.05 -9.26
N PHE A 246 17.57 5.03 -8.97
CA PHE A 246 18.38 5.74 -9.97
C PHE A 246 19.41 4.78 -10.60
N ASP A 247 18.95 3.90 -11.49
CA ASP A 247 19.68 3.31 -12.62
C ASP A 247 18.79 2.26 -13.31
N CYS A 248 17.91 2.71 -14.21
CA CYS A 248 17.20 1.84 -15.13
C CYS A 248 17.67 2.06 -16.56
N SER A 249 18.98 1.93 -16.79
CA SER A 249 19.59 1.81 -18.12
C SER A 249 19.58 0.36 -18.65
N THR A 250 18.79 -0.54 -18.04
CA THR A 250 18.74 -1.98 -18.44
C THR A 250 17.34 -2.51 -18.72
N ALA A 251 16.36 -1.65 -19.03
CA ALA A 251 15.02 -2.08 -19.45
C ALA A 251 14.91 -2.37 -20.97
N ASN A 252 15.92 -3.01 -21.57
CA ASN A 252 15.88 -3.49 -22.95
C ASN A 252 15.96 -5.03 -23.06
N LYS A 253 15.60 -5.75 -21.99
CA LYS A 253 15.58 -7.23 -21.97
C LYS A 253 14.43 -7.81 -21.14
N ILE A 254 13.18 -7.42 -21.41
CA ILE A 254 12.03 -8.24 -21.02
C ILE A 254 10.99 -8.20 -22.15
N PHE A 255 11.29 -8.92 -23.22
CA PHE A 255 10.28 -9.60 -24.04
C PHE A 255 10.91 -10.91 -24.52
N LEU A 256 10.13 -11.99 -24.49
CA LEU A 256 10.47 -13.37 -24.87
C LEU A 256 11.20 -14.22 -23.81
N ARG A 257 10.45 -14.68 -22.82
CA ARG A 257 10.54 -16.08 -22.35
C ARG A 257 9.14 -16.60 -21.99
N THR A 258 8.38 -16.93 -23.03
CA THR A 258 7.37 -17.99 -23.00
C THR A 258 7.91 -19.13 -23.84
N ASN A 259 8.29 -20.21 -23.17
CA ASN A 259 8.17 -21.60 -23.62
C ASN A 259 8.06 -22.44 -22.34
#